data_AF-A0A517SRW8-F1
#
_entry.id   AF-A0A517SRW8-F1
#
_cell.length_a   1.000
_cell.length_b   1.000
_cell.length_c   1.000
_cell.angle_alpha   90.00
_cell.angle_beta   90.00
_cell.angle_gamma   90.00
#
_symmetry.space_group_name_H-M   'P 1'
#
loop_
_entity.id
_entity.type
_entity.pdbx_description
1 polymer ?
#
loop_
_entity_poly.entity_id
_entity_poly.type
_entity_poly.pdbx_seq_one_letter_code
_entity_poly.pdbx_strand_id
1 'polypeptide(L)'
;MKRTHINIGIVAMVLATIGYSMLSGADQPRRTQQPANPNVDFLGFAKTTMALHETHERRRISEQEFIHRAAQKGAVVLDARSVSKFKLLHIKGAKNLPLPDFTEQDLQKVLPSKETMVLIYCNNNFNDQPVAFPTKTAKAALNVHTFTVLWNYGYKNIYELAPLLDTKTSKLTFEGTQASTTNLQSSSEKLPPAKSLPANVKPANVKPGKQRTGA
;
A
#
# COMPACT_ATOMS: atom_id res chain seq x y z
N MET A 1 44.94 32.21 -62.42
CA MET A 1 43.73 32.91 -61.91
C MET A 1 42.54 31.96 -61.99
N LYS A 2 42.09 31.41 -60.85
CA LYS A 2 40.92 30.53 -60.78
C LYS A 2 39.67 31.40 -60.62
N ARG A 3 38.73 31.33 -61.58
CA ARG A 3 37.42 31.97 -61.49
C ARG A 3 36.46 31.00 -60.77
N THR A 4 35.95 31.42 -59.62
CA THR A 4 34.95 30.69 -58.84
C THR A 4 33.58 30.97 -59.44
N HIS A 5 32.91 29.96 -59.99
CA HIS A 5 31.50 30.05 -60.36
C HIS A 5 30.65 29.75 -59.14
N ILE A 6 29.92 30.74 -58.64
CA ILE A 6 28.89 30.58 -57.61
C ILE A 6 27.59 30.21 -58.34
N ASN A 7 27.07 29.01 -58.07
CA ASN A 7 25.81 28.52 -58.62
C ASN A 7 24.63 29.31 -58.04
N ILE A 8 23.97 30.12 -58.88
CA ILE A 8 22.80 30.96 -58.55
C ILE A 8 21.51 30.12 -58.37
N GLY A 9 21.58 28.78 -58.42
CA GLY A 9 20.42 27.90 -58.36
C GLY A 9 19.86 27.56 -56.97
N ILE A 10 20.54 27.90 -55.87
CA ILE A 10 20.16 27.42 -54.51
C ILE A 10 19.39 28.46 -53.68
N VAL A 11 19.29 29.72 -54.13
CA VAL A 11 18.65 30.79 -53.32
C VAL A 11 17.12 30.79 -53.44
N ALA A 12 16.53 30.19 -54.48
CA ALA A 12 15.07 30.25 -54.71
C ALA A 12 14.25 29.18 -53.96
N MET A 13 14.87 28.14 -53.38
CA MET A 13 14.15 27.06 -52.69
C MET A 13 14.22 27.14 -51.15
N VAL A 14 14.73 28.24 -50.60
CA VAL A 14 14.75 28.50 -49.14
C VAL A 14 13.69 29.54 -48.74
N LEU A 15 13.13 30.29 -49.69
CA LEU A 15 12.15 31.34 -49.40
C LEU A 15 10.68 30.87 -49.49
N ALA A 16 10.42 29.63 -49.94
CA ALA A 16 9.06 29.08 -50.01
C ALA A 16 8.68 28.17 -48.81
N THR A 17 9.61 27.84 -47.91
CA THR A 17 9.32 27.06 -46.70
C THR A 17 9.18 27.92 -45.44
N ILE A 18 9.62 29.18 -45.47
CA ILE A 18 9.46 30.12 -44.35
C ILE A 18 8.02 30.65 -44.26
N GLY A 19 7.22 30.53 -45.33
CA GLY A 19 5.86 31.06 -45.40
C GLY A 19 4.74 30.18 -44.85
N TYR A 20 4.97 28.89 -44.56
CA TYR A 20 3.89 27.99 -44.09
C TYR A 20 3.85 27.79 -42.57
N SER A 21 4.89 28.17 -41.83
CA SER A 21 4.93 27.90 -40.38
C SER A 21 4.19 28.93 -39.51
N MET A 22 3.57 29.95 -40.12
CA MET A 22 2.93 31.07 -39.40
C MET A 22 1.40 30.97 -39.30
N LEU A 23 0.77 29.89 -39.75
CA LEU A 23 -0.70 29.73 -39.73
C LEU A 23 -1.16 28.46 -38.99
N SER A 24 -0.49 28.11 -37.90
CA SER A 24 -0.99 27.09 -36.97
C SER A 24 -0.67 27.45 -35.52
N GLY A 25 -0.78 28.74 -35.19
CA GLY A 25 -1.12 29.16 -33.83
C GLY A 25 -2.60 28.82 -33.61
N ALA A 26 -2.93 27.53 -33.54
CA ALA A 26 -4.23 27.10 -33.05
C ALA A 26 -4.35 27.71 -31.64
N ASP A 27 -5.22 28.69 -31.54
CA ASP A 27 -5.66 29.34 -30.32
C ASP A 27 -6.16 28.22 -29.40
N GLN A 28 -5.26 27.66 -28.58
CA GLN A 28 -5.63 26.70 -27.57
C GLN A 28 -6.62 27.46 -26.70
N PRO A 29 -7.89 27.00 -26.58
CA PRO A 29 -8.87 27.73 -25.80
C PRO A 29 -8.25 27.99 -24.44
N ARG A 30 -8.05 29.26 -24.07
CA ARG A 30 -7.58 29.63 -22.74
C ARG A 30 -8.51 28.92 -21.79
N ARG A 31 -8.00 27.85 -21.17
CA ARG A 31 -8.72 27.11 -20.14
C ARG A 31 -9.18 28.18 -19.16
N THR A 32 -10.50 28.37 -19.07
CA THR A 32 -11.09 29.31 -18.11
C THR A 32 -10.41 29.01 -16.78
N GLN A 33 -9.82 30.03 -16.16
CA GLN A 33 -9.14 29.83 -14.89
C GLN A 33 -10.18 29.22 -13.94
N GLN A 34 -10.01 27.94 -13.62
CA GLN A 34 -10.92 27.24 -12.73
C GLN A 34 -10.94 28.02 -11.40
N PRO A 35 -12.10 28.11 -10.72
CA PRO A 35 -12.17 28.83 -9.46
C PRO A 35 -11.13 28.27 -8.48
N ALA A 36 -10.40 29.17 -7.81
CA ALA A 36 -9.39 28.77 -6.84
C ALA A 36 -10.06 28.05 -5.65
N ASN A 37 -9.55 26.88 -5.28
CA ASN A 37 -9.93 26.20 -4.04
C ASN A 37 -8.82 26.40 -3.00
N PRO A 38 -9.03 27.22 -1.95
CA PRO A 38 -7.99 27.49 -0.95
C PRO A 38 -7.59 26.25 -0.15
N ASN A 39 -8.37 25.16 -0.20
CA ASN A 39 -8.07 23.89 0.46
C ASN A 39 -7.30 22.90 -0.42
N VAL A 40 -6.89 23.29 -1.64
CA VAL A 40 -6.14 22.44 -2.57
C VAL A 40 -4.83 23.12 -2.96
N ASP A 41 -3.73 22.59 -2.42
CA ASP A 41 -2.37 23.07 -2.73
C ASP A 41 -1.52 21.96 -3.36
N PHE A 42 -1.65 21.80 -4.68
CA PHE A 42 -0.87 20.82 -5.43
C PHE A 42 0.63 21.13 -5.40
N LEU A 43 1.02 22.40 -5.54
CA LEU A 43 2.43 22.79 -5.60
C LEU A 43 3.11 22.63 -4.24
N GLY A 44 2.44 22.96 -3.14
CA GLY A 44 2.94 22.73 -1.79
C GLY A 44 3.13 21.23 -1.48
N PHE A 45 2.18 20.39 -1.88
CA PHE A 45 2.33 18.93 -1.75
C PHE A 45 3.53 18.40 -2.55
N ALA A 46 3.66 18.82 -3.82
CA ALA A 46 4.76 18.39 -4.67
C ALA A 46 6.13 18.85 -4.12
N LYS A 47 6.24 20.11 -3.70
CA LYS A 47 7.46 20.65 -3.07
C LYS A 47 7.84 19.88 -1.81
N THR A 48 6.88 19.59 -0.95
CA THR A 48 7.14 18.84 0.29
C THR A 48 7.59 17.42 -0.02
N THR A 49 6.91 16.73 -0.95
CA THR A 49 7.30 15.38 -1.37
C THR A 49 8.75 15.34 -1.88
N MET A 50 9.13 16.31 -2.73
CA MET A 50 10.49 16.39 -3.25
C MET A 50 11.52 16.69 -2.15
N ALA A 51 11.23 17.64 -1.25
CA ALA A 51 12.11 17.99 -0.15
C ALA A 51 12.32 16.84 0.85
N LEU A 52 11.35 15.93 0.97
CA LEU A 52 11.42 14.79 1.86
C LEU A 52 12.19 13.60 1.31
N HIS A 53 12.58 13.58 0.02
CA HIS A 53 13.19 12.41 -0.61
C HIS A 53 14.35 11.81 0.21
N GLU A 54 15.37 12.60 0.57
CA GLU A 54 16.49 12.07 1.35
C GLU A 54 16.10 11.65 2.77
N THR A 55 15.17 12.38 3.39
CA THR A 55 14.69 12.05 4.74
C THR A 55 13.90 10.75 4.73
N HIS A 56 13.08 10.54 3.72
CA HIS A 56 12.34 9.30 3.47
C HIS A 56 13.32 8.14 3.26
N GLU A 57 14.29 8.27 2.36
CA GLU A 57 15.26 7.21 2.09
C GLU A 57 16.09 6.83 3.33
N ARG A 58 16.54 7.81 4.14
CA ARG A 58 17.24 7.53 5.41
C ARG A 58 16.37 6.86 6.48
N ARG A 59 15.05 6.91 6.33
CA ARG A 59 14.09 6.36 7.31
C ARG A 59 13.39 5.10 6.84
N ARG A 60 13.82 4.55 5.70
CA ARG A 60 13.52 3.19 5.31
C ARG A 60 14.42 2.25 6.10
N ILE A 61 13.83 1.45 6.98
CA ILE A 61 14.55 0.61 7.95
C ILE A 61 14.37 -0.89 7.64
N SER A 62 15.33 -1.69 8.10
CA SER A 62 15.28 -3.15 7.95
C SER A 62 14.13 -3.77 8.75
N GLU A 63 13.76 -5.00 8.42
CA GLU A 63 12.76 -5.77 9.19
C GLU A 63 13.15 -5.87 10.68
N GLN A 64 14.42 -6.16 10.97
CA GLN A 64 14.91 -6.27 12.35
C GLN A 64 14.78 -4.96 13.12
N GLU A 65 15.17 -3.84 12.50
CA GLU A 65 15.05 -2.51 13.10
C GLU A 65 13.59 -2.10 13.28
N PHE A 66 12.73 -2.46 12.32
CA PHE A 66 11.28 -2.24 12.41
C PHE A 66 10.68 -2.96 13.62
N ILE A 67 11.02 -4.24 13.82
CA ILE A 67 10.59 -5.04 14.99
C ILE A 67 11.12 -4.41 16.28
N HIS A 68 12.40 -4.03 16.32
CA HIS A 68 12.99 -3.40 17.50
C HIS A 68 12.28 -2.11 17.89
N ARG A 69 12.03 -1.22 16.91
CA ARG A 69 11.31 0.05 17.13
C ARG A 69 9.85 -0.17 17.49
N ALA A 70 9.18 -1.14 16.88
CA ALA A 70 7.77 -1.45 17.17
C ALA A 70 7.57 -1.89 18.63
N ALA A 71 8.59 -2.49 19.25
CA ALA A 71 8.56 -2.90 20.66
C ALA A 71 8.78 -1.72 21.64
N GLN A 72 9.22 -0.56 21.17
CA GLN A 72 9.47 0.59 22.04
C GLN A 72 8.16 1.20 22.55
N LYS A 73 8.16 1.62 23.81
CA LYS A 73 6.98 2.21 24.45
C LYS A 73 6.52 3.46 23.69
N GLY A 74 5.27 3.48 23.27
CA GLY A 74 4.66 4.61 22.56
C GLY A 74 4.89 4.62 21.06
N ALA A 75 5.61 3.64 20.50
CA ALA A 75 5.64 3.44 19.06
C ALA A 75 4.28 2.96 18.54
N VAL A 76 3.91 3.39 17.35
CA VAL A 76 2.68 2.97 16.67
C VAL A 76 3.05 2.41 15.30
N VAL A 77 2.75 1.13 15.10
CA VAL A 77 2.71 0.54 13.76
C VAL A 77 1.40 0.95 13.10
N LEU A 78 1.47 1.67 11.98
CA LEU A 78 0.32 2.23 11.28
C LEU A 78 0.15 1.57 9.92
N ASP A 79 -1.02 0.99 9.70
CA ASP A 79 -1.47 0.47 8.41
C ASP A 79 -2.46 1.46 7.79
N ALA A 80 -2.01 2.16 6.74
CA ALA A 80 -2.81 3.15 6.02
C ALA A 80 -3.65 2.57 4.87
N ARG A 81 -3.67 1.24 4.71
CA ARG A 81 -4.50 0.56 3.70
C ARG A 81 -5.97 0.58 4.11
N SER A 82 -6.84 0.15 3.20
CA SER A 82 -8.27 0.04 3.48
C SER A 82 -8.56 -0.92 4.63
N VAL A 83 -9.62 -0.64 5.38
CA VAL A 83 -10.13 -1.48 6.46
C VAL A 83 -10.32 -2.93 6.02
N SER A 84 -10.80 -3.15 4.80
CA SER A 84 -10.99 -4.49 4.23
C SER A 84 -9.68 -5.27 4.10
N LYS A 85 -8.59 -4.63 3.65
CA LYS A 85 -7.28 -5.29 3.50
C LYS A 85 -6.62 -5.52 4.86
N PHE A 86 -6.75 -4.57 5.78
CA PHE A 86 -6.31 -4.74 7.16
C PHE A 86 -7.00 -5.95 7.82
N LYS A 87 -8.33 -6.05 7.73
CA LYS A 87 -9.10 -7.19 8.29
C LYS A 87 -8.67 -8.55 7.75
N LEU A 88 -8.23 -8.63 6.49
CA LEU A 88 -7.77 -9.87 5.87
C LEU A 88 -6.44 -10.33 6.45
N LEU A 89 -5.42 -9.47 6.41
CA LEU A 89 -4.09 -9.75 6.93
C LEU A 89 -3.30 -8.45 7.16
N HIS A 90 -2.73 -8.29 8.34
CA HIS A 90 -1.93 -7.13 8.74
C HIS A 90 -0.84 -7.54 9.74
N ILE A 91 0.16 -6.68 9.95
CA ILE A 91 1.18 -6.90 11.00
C ILE A 91 0.47 -6.85 12.35
N LYS A 92 0.70 -7.85 13.19
CA LYS A 92 0.11 -7.97 14.53
C LYS A 92 0.31 -6.69 15.35
N GLY A 93 -0.77 -6.21 15.97
CA GLY A 93 -0.75 -5.01 16.80
C GLY A 93 -0.69 -3.68 16.03
N ALA A 94 -0.67 -3.71 14.68
CA ALA A 94 -0.80 -2.49 13.89
C ALA A 94 -2.17 -1.82 14.13
N LYS A 95 -2.20 -0.50 14.12
CA LYS A 95 -3.44 0.28 14.10
C LYS A 95 -3.80 0.58 12.65
N ASN A 96 -5.09 0.47 12.30
CA ASN A 96 -5.57 0.85 10.97
C ASN A 96 -6.20 2.25 10.99
N LEU A 97 -5.73 3.10 10.09
CA LEU A 97 -6.40 4.33 9.71
C LEU A 97 -6.18 4.49 8.20
N PRO A 98 -7.17 4.26 7.34
CA PRO A 98 -6.99 4.40 5.90
C PRO A 98 -6.53 5.81 5.52
N LEU A 99 -5.60 5.92 4.57
CA LEU A 99 -5.07 7.22 4.11
C LEU A 99 -6.18 8.24 3.74
N PRO A 100 -7.29 7.86 3.07
CA PRO A 100 -8.38 8.80 2.77
C PRO A 100 -9.05 9.40 4.01
N ASP A 101 -8.96 8.73 5.16
CA ASP A 101 -9.60 9.14 6.42
C ASP A 101 -8.67 10.00 7.29
N PHE A 102 -7.49 10.39 6.78
CA PHE A 102 -6.55 11.23 7.53
C PHE A 102 -7.11 12.65 7.69
N THR A 103 -7.59 12.93 8.89
CA THR A 103 -7.87 14.27 9.41
C THR A 103 -7.02 14.51 10.67
N GLU A 104 -6.84 15.77 11.09
CA GLU A 104 -6.16 16.08 12.35
C GLU A 104 -6.81 15.33 13.53
N GLN A 105 -8.14 15.29 13.57
CA GLN A 105 -8.90 14.63 14.63
C GLN A 105 -8.73 13.09 14.60
N ASP A 106 -8.80 12.47 13.42
CA ASP A 106 -8.69 11.02 13.30
C ASP A 106 -7.26 10.53 13.53
N LEU A 107 -6.26 11.32 13.12
CA LEU A 107 -4.86 11.04 13.43
C LEU A 107 -4.61 11.09 14.94
N GLN A 108 -5.14 12.07 15.67
CA GLN A 108 -4.95 12.16 17.13
C GLN A 108 -5.54 10.96 17.91
N LYS A 109 -6.60 10.32 17.39
CA LYS A 109 -7.16 9.09 18.00
C LYS A 109 -6.19 7.91 17.94
N VAL A 110 -5.31 7.89 16.93
CA VAL A 110 -4.40 6.77 16.64
C VAL A 110 -2.96 7.08 17.07
N LEU A 111 -2.53 8.33 16.87
CA LEU A 111 -1.22 8.92 17.10
C LEU A 111 -1.33 10.05 18.15
N PRO A 112 -1.13 9.74 19.43
CA PRO A 112 -1.51 10.62 20.54
C PRO A 112 -0.70 11.91 20.65
N SER A 113 0.46 12.01 19.99
CA SER A 113 1.32 13.21 19.95
C SER A 113 2.05 13.33 18.61
N LYS A 114 2.54 14.53 18.25
CA LYS A 114 3.32 14.74 17.02
C LYS A 114 4.72 14.11 17.09
N GLU A 115 5.16 13.79 18.30
CA GLU A 115 6.42 13.12 18.64
C GLU A 115 6.33 11.59 18.54
N THR A 116 5.10 11.04 18.46
CA THR A 116 4.83 9.60 18.33
C THR A 116 5.72 8.99 17.25
N MET A 117 6.46 7.92 17.58
CA MET A 117 7.19 7.16 16.58
C MET A 117 6.20 6.36 15.75
N VAL A 118 6.11 6.69 14.45
CA VAL A 118 5.17 6.05 13.52
C VAL A 118 5.95 5.12 12.60
N LEU A 119 5.57 3.84 12.60
CA LEU A 119 6.16 2.80 11.77
C LEU A 119 5.15 2.41 10.69
N ILE A 120 5.42 2.75 9.44
CA ILE A 120 4.50 2.51 8.32
C ILE A 120 4.95 1.32 7.46
N TYR A 121 3.96 0.62 6.92
CA TYR A 121 4.13 -0.40 5.90
C TYR A 121 2.89 -0.40 4.97
N CYS A 122 3.00 -1.01 3.79
CA CYS A 122 1.86 -1.07 2.86
C CYS A 122 1.83 -2.34 2.01
N ASN A 123 1.02 -2.30 0.96
CA ASN A 123 0.88 -3.32 -0.07
C ASN A 123 2.22 -3.77 -0.65
N ASN A 124 3.14 -2.83 -0.87
CA ASN A 124 4.39 -3.07 -1.57
C ASN A 124 5.47 -3.76 -0.72
N ASN A 125 5.18 -4.06 0.55
CA ASN A 125 6.11 -4.74 1.44
C ASN A 125 5.97 -6.27 1.41
N PHE A 126 4.92 -6.84 0.80
CA PHE A 126 4.67 -8.28 0.79
C PHE A 126 4.20 -8.75 -0.59
N ASN A 127 4.80 -9.81 -1.14
CA ASN A 127 4.49 -10.30 -2.51
C ASN A 127 3.77 -11.65 -2.55
N ASP A 128 3.73 -12.39 -1.45
CA ASP A 128 3.17 -13.74 -1.35
C ASP A 128 1.68 -13.77 -0.95
N GLN A 129 1.10 -12.59 -0.70
CA GLN A 129 -0.28 -12.41 -0.23
C GLN A 129 -1.08 -11.44 -1.12
N PRO A 130 -1.25 -11.71 -2.43
CA PRO A 130 -1.79 -10.74 -3.39
C PRO A 130 -3.23 -10.29 -3.11
N VAL A 131 -4.01 -11.08 -2.36
CA VAL A 131 -5.37 -10.72 -1.96
C VAL A 131 -5.36 -9.69 -0.82
N ALA A 132 -4.56 -9.90 0.22
CA ALA A 132 -4.46 -8.96 1.35
C ALA A 132 -3.55 -7.77 1.02
N PHE A 133 -2.46 -7.99 0.29
CA PHE A 133 -1.46 -7.01 -0.12
C PHE A 133 -1.40 -6.91 -1.66
N PRO A 134 -2.47 -6.43 -2.32
CA PRO A 134 -2.42 -6.24 -3.77
C PRO A 134 -1.39 -5.15 -4.11
N THR A 135 -0.31 -5.52 -4.78
CA THR A 135 0.82 -4.64 -5.10
C THR A 135 0.37 -3.42 -5.89
N LYS A 136 0.81 -2.23 -5.48
CA LYS A 136 0.65 -1.00 -6.26
C LYS A 136 1.84 -0.78 -7.17
N THR A 137 1.68 0.00 -8.23
CA THR A 137 2.84 0.45 -9.03
C THR A 137 3.80 1.20 -8.12
N ALA A 138 5.11 1.14 -8.38
CA ALA A 138 6.11 1.79 -7.52
C ALA A 138 5.84 3.29 -7.35
N LYS A 139 5.38 3.97 -8.41
CA LYS A 139 5.00 5.40 -8.39
C LYS A 139 3.74 5.69 -7.55
N ALA A 140 2.97 4.65 -7.22
CA ALA A 140 1.76 4.74 -6.40
C ALA A 140 1.91 3.98 -5.07
N ALA A 141 3.12 3.62 -4.66
CA ALA A 141 3.37 2.97 -3.38
C ALA A 141 2.76 3.79 -2.24
N LEU A 142 1.92 3.15 -1.43
CA LEU A 142 1.10 3.88 -0.45
C LEU A 142 1.94 4.50 0.67
N ASN A 143 3.09 3.89 1.01
CA ASN A 143 3.98 4.44 2.03
C ASN A 143 4.51 5.83 1.66
N VAL A 144 4.82 6.08 0.38
CA VAL A 144 5.32 7.40 -0.08
C VAL A 144 4.26 8.48 0.19
N HIS A 145 2.99 8.19 -0.14
CA HIS A 145 1.89 9.10 0.17
C HIS A 145 1.69 9.25 1.68
N THR A 146 1.68 8.14 2.42
CA THR A 146 1.45 8.13 3.87
C THR A 146 2.51 8.94 4.60
N PHE A 147 3.78 8.76 4.25
CA PHE A 147 4.90 9.50 4.83
C PHE A 147 4.75 11.01 4.63
N THR A 148 4.50 11.45 3.38
CA THR A 148 4.33 12.88 3.07
C THR A 148 3.10 13.47 3.77
N VAL A 149 1.97 12.77 3.78
CA VAL A 149 0.74 13.29 4.40
C VAL A 149 0.90 13.38 5.92
N LEU A 150 1.46 12.36 6.59
CA LEU A 150 1.78 12.44 8.02
C LEU A 150 2.71 13.61 8.33
N TRP A 151 3.72 13.85 7.49
CA TRP A 151 4.63 14.98 7.64
C TRP A 151 3.91 16.33 7.52
N ASN A 152 3.00 16.47 6.56
CA ASN A 152 2.18 17.67 6.39
C ASN A 152 1.27 17.93 7.61
N TYR A 153 0.81 16.88 8.28
CA TYR A 153 0.09 16.96 9.56
C TYR A 153 1.03 17.16 10.77
N GLY A 154 2.34 17.32 10.56
CA GLY A 154 3.32 17.61 11.61
C GLY A 154 3.90 16.39 12.33
N TYR A 155 3.52 15.16 11.95
CA TYR A 155 4.15 13.94 12.49
C TYR A 155 5.51 13.75 11.82
N LYS A 156 6.59 14.01 12.56
CA LYS A 156 7.96 14.02 11.97
C LYS A 156 8.80 12.83 12.36
N ASN A 157 8.33 11.93 13.22
CA ASN A 157 9.06 10.76 13.69
C ASN A 157 8.58 9.47 12.97
N ILE A 158 8.64 9.47 11.63
CA ILE A 158 8.08 8.42 10.76
C ILE A 158 9.20 7.54 10.21
N TYR A 159 9.04 6.22 10.28
CA TYR A 159 9.93 5.22 9.67
C TYR A 159 9.12 4.24 8.81
N GLU A 160 9.71 3.78 7.71
CA GLU A 160 9.08 2.87 6.76
C GLU A 160 9.78 1.51 6.76
N LEU A 161 9.01 0.42 6.74
CA LEU A 161 9.55 -0.91 6.47
C LEU A 161 10.13 -0.94 5.04
N ALA A 162 11.45 -1.10 4.91
CA ALA A 162 12.14 -1.04 3.63
C ALA A 162 12.03 -2.29 2.73
N PRO A 163 12.16 -3.53 3.25
CA PRO A 163 12.29 -4.70 2.40
C PRO A 163 10.95 -5.15 1.79
N LEU A 164 11.06 -5.89 0.69
CA LEU A 164 10.04 -6.80 0.21
C LEU A 164 10.18 -8.12 0.96
N LEU A 165 9.12 -8.58 1.63
CA LEU A 165 9.12 -9.75 2.49
C LEU A 165 8.11 -10.80 2.01
N ASP A 166 8.34 -12.04 2.46
CA ASP A 166 7.38 -13.14 2.37
C ASP A 166 6.79 -13.39 3.76
N THR A 167 5.45 -13.43 3.87
CA THR A 167 4.77 -13.54 5.17
C THR A 167 5.05 -14.84 5.92
N LYS A 168 5.52 -15.89 5.25
CA LYS A 168 5.83 -17.20 5.84
C LYS A 168 7.25 -17.26 6.41
N THR A 169 8.17 -16.46 5.87
CA THR A 169 9.58 -16.45 6.30
C THR A 169 9.96 -15.19 7.10
N SER A 170 9.10 -14.17 7.08
CA SER A 170 9.24 -12.96 7.88
C SER A 170 9.28 -13.27 9.38
N LYS A 171 10.05 -12.47 10.11
CA LYS A 171 10.08 -12.45 11.58
C LYS A 171 8.91 -11.66 12.17
N LEU A 172 8.19 -10.90 11.34
CA LEU A 172 6.96 -10.23 11.74
C LEU A 172 5.86 -11.27 11.97
N THR A 173 4.98 -11.00 12.93
CA THR A 173 3.77 -11.80 13.13
C THR A 173 2.59 -11.08 12.52
N PHE A 174 1.59 -11.85 12.08
CA PHE A 174 0.44 -11.32 11.35
C PHE A 174 -0.88 -11.72 12.02
N GLU A 175 -1.88 -10.87 11.87
CA GLU A 175 -3.25 -11.07 12.35
C GLU A 175 -4.25 -10.78 11.22
N GLY A 176 -5.48 -11.25 11.38
CA GLY A 176 -6.55 -11.12 10.39
C GLY A 176 -7.24 -12.44 10.09
N THR A 177 -8.31 -12.39 9.32
CA THR A 177 -9.13 -13.58 9.01
C THR A 177 -8.34 -14.65 8.25
N GLN A 178 -7.37 -14.26 7.42
CA GLN A 178 -6.51 -15.21 6.71
C GLN A 178 -5.46 -15.84 7.62
N ALA A 179 -4.91 -15.10 8.59
CA ALA A 179 -3.97 -15.64 9.58
C ALA A 179 -4.61 -16.72 10.46
N SER A 180 -5.87 -16.51 10.90
CA SER A 180 -6.61 -17.49 11.68
C SER A 180 -6.90 -18.78 10.92
N THR A 181 -7.12 -18.68 9.60
CA THR A 181 -7.42 -19.84 8.74
C THR A 181 -6.20 -20.74 8.57
N THR A 182 -5.01 -20.16 8.42
CA THR A 182 -3.74 -20.93 8.35
C THR A 182 -3.47 -21.70 9.63
N ASN A 183 -3.73 -21.09 10.80
CA ASN A 183 -3.60 -21.79 12.08
C ASN A 183 -4.60 -22.95 12.20
N LEU A 184 -5.87 -22.74 11.83
CA LEU A 184 -6.90 -23.79 11.86
C LEU A 184 -6.59 -24.97 10.93
N GLN A 185 -6.13 -24.70 9.70
CA GLN A 185 -5.76 -25.74 8.74
C GLN A 185 -4.54 -26.55 9.21
N SER A 186 -3.52 -25.89 9.76
CA SER A 186 -2.34 -26.57 10.33
C SER A 186 -2.66 -27.45 11.55
N SER A 187 -3.72 -27.11 12.31
CA SER A 187 -4.20 -27.94 13.43
C SER A 187 -5.13 -29.08 12.99
N SER A 188 -5.83 -28.96 11.86
CA SER A 188 -6.64 -30.06 11.30
C SER A 188 -5.84 -31.12 10.55
N GLU A 189 -4.65 -30.77 10.04
CA GLU A 189 -3.75 -31.71 9.34
C GLU A 189 -2.94 -32.60 10.31
N LYS A 190 -2.98 -32.28 11.61
CA LYS A 190 -2.32 -33.04 12.69
C LYS A 190 -3.22 -34.08 13.38
N LEU A 191 -4.40 -34.37 12.83
CA LEU A 191 -5.20 -35.48 13.34
C LEU A 191 -4.54 -36.80 12.88
N PRO A 192 -4.14 -37.70 13.78
CA PRO A 192 -3.60 -39.00 13.37
C PRO A 192 -4.62 -39.71 12.47
N PRO A 193 -4.16 -40.46 11.46
CA PRO A 193 -5.06 -41.17 10.56
C PRO A 193 -6.04 -41.98 11.40
N ALA A 194 -7.33 -41.86 11.10
CA ALA A 194 -8.36 -42.62 11.77
C ALA A 194 -7.95 -44.10 11.75
N LYS A 195 -7.74 -44.68 12.93
CA LYS A 195 -7.56 -46.13 13.04
C LYS A 195 -8.75 -46.77 12.34
N SER A 196 -8.47 -47.57 11.31
CA SER A 196 -9.48 -48.34 10.63
C SER A 196 -10.27 -49.13 11.67
N LEU A 197 -11.59 -48.93 11.68
CA LEU A 197 -12.49 -49.76 12.46
C LEU A 197 -12.30 -51.21 12.00
N PRO A 198 -12.12 -52.17 12.91
CA PRO A 198 -12.09 -53.57 12.52
C PRO A 198 -13.43 -53.91 11.86
N ALA A 199 -13.35 -54.41 10.63
CA ALA A 199 -14.49 -54.88 9.86
C ALA A 199 -15.01 -56.20 10.45
N ASN A 200 -15.60 -56.17 11.64
CA ASN A 200 -16.52 -57.20 12.11
C ASN A 200 -17.28 -56.76 13.36
N VAL A 201 -18.28 -55.91 13.20
CA VAL A 201 -19.32 -55.75 14.22
C VAL A 201 -20.63 -56.22 13.60
N LYS A 202 -21.05 -57.43 13.97
CA LYS A 202 -22.40 -57.93 13.68
C LYS A 202 -23.42 -56.94 14.28
N PRO A 203 -24.48 -56.55 13.55
CA PRO A 203 -25.51 -55.69 14.11
C PRO A 203 -26.19 -56.41 15.28
N ALA A 204 -26.18 -55.78 16.45
CA ALA A 204 -26.95 -56.23 17.60
C ALA A 204 -28.45 -56.10 17.28
N ASN A 205 -29.18 -57.15 17.60
CA ASN A 205 -30.61 -57.28 17.37
C ASN A 205 -31.37 -56.26 18.24
N VAL A 206 -31.85 -55.17 17.63
CA VAL A 206 -32.68 -54.16 18.31
C VAL A 206 -34.11 -54.67 18.34
N LYS A 207 -34.59 -55.02 19.54
CA LYS A 207 -36.03 -55.28 19.77
C LYS A 207 -36.81 -53.97 19.61
N PRO A 208 -37.99 -53.97 18.96
CA PRO A 208 -38.79 -52.77 18.79
C PRO A 208 -39.36 -52.32 20.15
N GLY A 209 -38.98 -51.11 20.56
CA GLY A 209 -39.53 -50.43 21.72
C GLY A 209 -40.95 -49.94 21.43
N LYS A 210 -41.87 -50.24 22.36
CA LYS A 210 -43.26 -49.79 22.37
C LYS A 210 -43.39 -48.28 22.13
N GLN A 211 -44.20 -47.90 21.15
CA GLN A 211 -44.78 -46.56 21.06
C GLN A 211 -45.55 -46.26 22.35
N ARG A 212 -45.18 -45.16 23.02
CA ARG A 212 -46.04 -44.49 24.00
C ARG A 212 -46.80 -43.40 23.26
N THR A 213 -48.10 -43.61 23.10
CA THR A 213 -49.09 -42.55 22.91
C THR A 213 -49.28 -41.81 24.23
N GLY A 214 -49.44 -40.49 24.19
CA GLY A 214 -49.81 -39.72 25.38
C GLY A 214 -49.76 -38.20 25.19
N ALA A 215 -50.96 -37.65 24.99
CA ALA A 215 -51.47 -36.29 25.26
C ALA A 215 -50.66 -35.06 24.80
#